data_AF-A0A7S0UXI8-F1
#
_entry.id   AF-A0A7S0UXI8-F1
#
_cell.length_a   1.000
_cell.length_b   1.000
_cell.length_c   1.000
_cell.angle_alpha   90.00
_cell.angle_beta   90.00
_cell.angle_gamma   90.00
#
_symmetry.space_group_name_H-M   'P 1'
#
loop_
_entity.id
_entity.type
_entity.pdbx_description
1 polymer ?
#
loop_
_entity_poly.entity_id
_entity_poly.type
_entity_poly.pdbx_seq_one_letter_code
_entity_poly.pdbx_strand_id
1 'polypeptide(L)'
;AGGRRSGELKDTQGVMEKADHEVKELMVPEEIGEQAAIQLMDEIRKGGVVDGSHQSLLILLAALAAEEANSVRFGPLTTQAVQTLRHVRDFFGVTFEIQKERQSNTAFLMCIGSGSKNLSKKAA
;
A
#
# COMPACT_ATOMS: atom_id res chain seq x y z
N ALA A 1 8.88 -56.86 -9.04
CA ALA A 1 8.88 -57.26 -7.62
C ALA A 1 8.31 -56.10 -6.80
N GLY A 2 7.22 -56.34 -6.05
CA GLY A 2 6.53 -55.42 -5.13
C GLY A 2 5.76 -54.26 -5.78
N GLY A 3 4.45 -54.03 -5.62
CA GLY A 3 3.40 -54.68 -4.83
C GLY A 3 2.54 -53.66 -4.05
N ARG A 4 1.28 -53.42 -4.51
CA ARG A 4 0.04 -53.15 -3.70
C ARG A 4 -0.03 -51.83 -2.89
N ARG A 5 -1.09 -51.01 -2.80
CA ARG A 5 -2.59 -51.06 -2.93
C ARG A 5 -3.08 -49.60 -3.17
N SER A 6 -3.98 -49.30 -4.11
CA SER A 6 -5.45 -49.26 -4.01
C SER A 6 -6.03 -48.68 -2.71
N GLY A 7 -6.79 -47.59 -2.83
CA GLY A 7 -7.59 -46.99 -1.76
C GLY A 7 -8.39 -45.78 -2.23
N GLU A 8 -9.39 -46.00 -3.10
CA GLU A 8 -10.58 -45.14 -3.16
C GLU A 8 -11.33 -45.23 -1.83
N LEU A 9 -11.78 -44.09 -1.28
CA LEU A 9 -12.92 -44.00 -0.36
C LEU A 9 -13.68 -42.70 -0.67
N LYS A 10 -14.97 -42.89 -0.96
CA LYS A 10 -15.96 -41.93 -1.42
C LYS A 10 -16.69 -41.24 -0.25
N ASP A 11 -17.14 -40.02 -0.54
CA ASP A 11 -18.37 -39.35 -0.08
C ASP A 11 -18.69 -39.24 1.42
N THR A 12 -18.61 -38.01 1.94
CA THR A 12 -19.63 -37.47 2.85
C THR A 12 -20.04 -36.07 2.39
N GLN A 13 -21.19 -35.99 1.72
CA GLN A 13 -21.96 -34.75 1.58
C GLN A 13 -22.45 -34.29 2.96
N GLY A 14 -22.31 -32.99 3.26
CA GLY A 14 -22.86 -32.40 4.47
C GLY A 14 -22.66 -30.89 4.61
N VAL A 15 -23.53 -30.14 3.92
CA VAL A 15 -23.92 -28.72 4.14
C VAL A 15 -22.96 -27.62 3.69
N MET A 16 -23.56 -26.75 2.88
CA MET A 16 -23.04 -25.61 2.16
C MET A 16 -23.02 -24.35 3.02
N GLU A 17 -21.86 -23.73 3.20
CA GLU A 17 -21.76 -22.26 3.21
C GLU A 17 -20.98 -21.85 1.97
N LYS A 18 -21.66 -21.17 1.04
CA LYS A 18 -21.03 -20.53 -0.11
C LYS A 18 -20.26 -19.31 0.40
N ALA A 19 -18.97 -19.49 0.64
CA ALA A 19 -18.02 -18.40 0.54
C ALA A 19 -17.38 -18.54 -0.85
N ASP A 20 -17.57 -17.53 -1.71
CA ASP A 20 -16.84 -17.40 -2.98
C ASP A 20 -15.37 -17.13 -2.65
N HIS A 21 -14.67 -18.19 -2.22
CA HIS A 21 -13.25 -18.17 -1.98
C HIS A 21 -12.62 -18.78 -3.23
N GLU A 22 -12.03 -17.93 -4.07
CA GLU A 22 -11.08 -18.42 -5.06
C GLU A 22 -10.07 -19.30 -4.31
N VAL A 23 -10.04 -20.59 -4.66
CA VAL A 23 -9.03 -21.51 -4.15
C VAL A 23 -7.72 -21.05 -4.78
N LYS A 24 -7.03 -20.12 -4.12
CA LYS A 24 -5.68 -19.75 -4.48
C LYS A 24 -4.85 -21.02 -4.32
N GLU A 25 -4.43 -21.60 -5.44
CA GLU A 25 -3.56 -22.77 -5.42
C GLU A 25 -2.42 -22.52 -4.44
N LEU A 26 -2.20 -23.48 -3.53
CA LEU A 26 -1.16 -23.36 -2.52
C LEU A 26 0.18 -23.35 -3.23
N MET A 27 0.80 -22.19 -3.30
CA MET A 27 2.13 -22.02 -3.86
C MET A 27 3.18 -22.61 -2.93
N VAL A 28 4.25 -23.16 -3.50
CA VAL A 28 5.41 -23.61 -2.73
C VAL A 28 6.16 -22.40 -2.15
N PRO A 29 6.80 -22.52 -0.98
CA PRO A 29 7.44 -21.38 -0.32
C PRO A 29 8.55 -20.73 -1.16
N GLU A 30 9.23 -21.48 -2.02
CA GLU A 30 10.25 -20.97 -2.94
C GLU A 30 9.65 -19.97 -3.95
N GLU A 31 8.48 -20.29 -4.52
CA GLU A 31 7.78 -19.41 -5.47
C GLU A 31 7.24 -18.15 -4.77
N ILE A 32 6.76 -18.28 -3.53
CA ILE A 32 6.34 -17.12 -2.72
C ILE A 32 7.53 -16.19 -2.48
N GLY A 33 8.69 -16.77 -2.13
CA GLY A 33 9.94 -16.03 -1.94
C GLY A 33 10.38 -15.31 -3.21
N GLU A 34 10.34 -15.98 -4.36
CA GLU A 34 10.67 -15.39 -5.65
C GLU A 34 9.73 -14.22 -6.01
N GLN A 35 8.41 -14.41 -5.86
CA GLN A 35 7.44 -13.35 -6.11
C GLN A 35 7.62 -12.15 -5.17
N ALA A 36 7.87 -12.39 -3.89
CA ALA A 36 8.13 -11.33 -2.93
C ALA A 36 9.39 -10.53 -3.30
N ALA A 37 10.46 -11.20 -3.73
CA ALA A 37 11.68 -10.54 -4.19
C ALA A 37 11.44 -9.68 -5.45
N ILE A 38 10.67 -10.21 -6.42
CA ILE A 38 10.30 -9.47 -7.63
C ILE A 38 9.47 -8.22 -7.27
N GLN A 39 8.45 -8.37 -6.42
CA GLN A 39 7.63 -7.25 -5.98
C GLN A 39 8.44 -6.17 -5.25
N LEU A 40 9.37 -6.58 -4.38
CA LEU A 40 10.26 -5.66 -3.69
C LEU A 40 11.15 -4.89 -4.68
N MET A 41 11.75 -5.58 -5.65
CA MET A 41 12.58 -4.96 -6.67
C MET A 41 11.78 -3.99 -7.55
N ASP A 42 10.51 -4.31 -7.84
CA ASP A 42 9.61 -3.41 -8.54
C ASP A 42 9.32 -2.12 -7.76
N GLU A 43 9.07 -2.20 -6.46
CA GLU A 43 8.89 -1.01 -5.61
C GLU A 43 10.18 -0.18 -5.52
N ILE A 44 11.35 -0.82 -5.37
CA ILE A 44 12.65 -0.12 -5.38
C ILE A 44 12.87 0.60 -6.71
N ARG A 45 12.54 -0.06 -7.84
CA ARG A 45 12.66 0.52 -9.18
C ARG A 45 11.74 1.73 -9.41
N LYS A 46 10.53 1.71 -8.84
CA LYS A 46 9.59 2.85 -8.89
C LYS A 46 10.15 4.09 -8.16
N GLY A 47 11.01 3.88 -7.18
CA GLY A 47 11.71 4.94 -6.46
C GLY A 47 10.79 5.79 -5.57
N GLY A 48 11.37 6.85 -5.00
CA GLY A 48 10.72 7.68 -3.98
C GLY A 48 11.04 7.21 -2.56
N VAL A 49 10.45 7.90 -1.57
CA VAL A 49 10.69 7.64 -0.14
C VAL A 49 9.79 6.53 0.41
N VAL A 50 8.64 6.29 -0.22
CA VAL A 50 7.62 5.33 0.23
C VAL A 50 7.14 4.46 -0.92
N ASP A 51 6.79 3.21 -0.62
CA ASP A 51 6.18 2.26 -1.55
C ASP A 51 4.73 2.66 -1.88
N GLY A 52 4.16 2.03 -2.90
CA GLY A 52 2.79 2.30 -3.37
C GLY A 52 1.71 2.18 -2.29
N SER A 53 1.88 1.31 -1.29
CA SER A 53 0.86 1.03 -0.26
C SER A 53 0.81 2.09 0.83
N HIS A 54 1.95 2.72 1.15
CA HIS A 54 2.04 3.69 2.25
C HIS A 54 2.07 5.16 1.78
N GLN A 55 1.93 5.42 0.48
CA GLN A 55 1.84 6.79 -0.05
C GLN A 55 0.72 7.59 0.62
N SER A 56 -0.46 6.99 0.75
CA SER A 56 -1.65 7.61 1.35
C SER A 56 -1.40 8.02 2.81
N LEU A 57 -0.70 7.18 3.57
CA LEU A 57 -0.37 7.46 4.97
C LEU A 57 0.58 8.65 5.07
N LEU A 58 1.65 8.68 4.26
CA LEU A 58 2.60 9.77 4.27
C LEU A 58 1.95 11.11 3.89
N ILE A 59 1.10 11.12 2.87
CA ILE A 59 0.33 12.30 2.44
C ILE A 59 -0.50 12.85 3.61
N LEU A 60 -1.22 11.97 4.32
CA LEU A 60 -2.01 12.38 5.47
C LEU A 60 -1.14 12.94 6.60
N LEU A 61 -0.01 12.30 6.91
CA LEU A 61 0.90 12.77 7.96
C LEU A 61 1.51 14.14 7.61
N ALA A 62 1.91 14.36 6.35
CA ALA A 62 2.41 15.65 5.90
C ALA A 62 1.37 16.76 6.00
N ALA A 63 0.10 16.44 5.77
CA ALA A 63 -1.01 17.37 5.92
C ALA A 63 -1.35 17.67 7.39
N LEU A 64 -1.15 16.72 8.30
CA LEU A 64 -1.38 16.91 9.74
C LEU A 64 -0.18 17.54 10.48
N ALA A 65 0.96 17.69 9.80
CA ALA A 65 2.16 18.26 10.37
C ALA A 65 1.97 19.72 10.83
N ALA A 66 2.99 20.26 11.50
CA ALA A 66 3.06 21.68 11.83
C ALA A 66 2.87 22.56 10.59
N GLU A 67 2.50 23.82 10.79
CA GLU A 67 2.28 24.81 9.73
C GLU A 67 3.61 25.29 9.11
N GLU A 68 4.37 24.34 8.59
CA GLU A 68 5.68 24.50 7.99
C GLU A 68 5.71 23.77 6.64
N ALA A 69 6.64 24.15 5.77
CA ALA A 69 6.78 23.54 4.46
C ALA A 69 7.38 22.13 4.57
N ASN A 70 6.64 21.14 4.06
CA ASN A 70 7.05 19.75 3.94
C ASN A 70 7.26 19.43 2.46
N SER A 71 8.41 18.83 2.13
CA SER A 71 8.73 18.37 0.77
C SER A 71 9.17 16.92 0.82
N VAL A 72 8.51 16.06 0.05
CA VAL A 72 8.86 14.64 -0.02
C VAL A 72 8.83 14.13 -1.45
N ARG A 73 9.78 13.25 -1.79
CA ARG A 73 9.84 12.59 -3.10
C ARG A 73 9.01 11.32 -3.09
N PHE A 74 8.10 11.19 -4.03
CA PHE A 74 7.30 10.00 -4.28
C PHE A 74 7.69 9.36 -5.61
N GLY A 75 7.52 8.04 -5.71
CA GLY A 75 7.46 7.36 -7.01
C GLY A 75 6.17 7.72 -7.78
N PRO A 76 5.80 6.93 -8.79
CA PRO A 76 4.52 7.06 -9.47
C PRO A 76 3.35 7.03 -8.46
N LEU A 77 2.49 8.04 -8.52
CA LEU A 77 1.33 8.14 -7.61
C LEU A 77 0.32 7.04 -7.92
N THR A 78 -0.08 6.29 -6.90
CA THR A 78 -1.15 5.30 -7.01
C THR A 78 -2.52 5.98 -7.10
N THR A 79 -3.52 5.27 -7.64
CA THR A 79 -4.91 5.76 -7.66
C THR A 79 -5.40 6.10 -6.25
N GLN A 80 -5.01 5.31 -5.25
CA GLN A 80 -5.34 5.57 -3.85
C GLN A 80 -4.71 6.88 -3.36
N ALA A 81 -3.42 7.09 -3.61
CA ALA A 81 -2.72 8.32 -3.22
C ALA A 81 -3.40 9.57 -3.82
N VAL A 82 -3.81 9.50 -5.09
CA VAL A 82 -4.53 10.60 -5.75
C VAL A 82 -5.88 10.88 -5.08
N GLN A 83 -6.62 9.85 -4.66
CA GLN A 83 -7.86 10.06 -3.91
C GLN A 83 -7.58 10.67 -2.53
N THR A 84 -6.54 10.20 -1.83
CA THR A 84 -6.13 10.76 -0.55
C THR A 84 -5.78 12.23 -0.67
N LEU A 85 -5.08 12.67 -1.73
CA LEU A 85 -4.81 14.10 -1.98
C LEU A 85 -6.09 14.93 -2.10
N ARG A 86 -7.14 14.40 -2.72
CA ARG A 86 -8.44 15.09 -2.82
C ARG A 86 -9.11 15.18 -1.46
N HIS A 87 -9.16 14.06 -0.72
CA HIS A 87 -9.73 14.06 0.63
C HIS A 87 -8.99 15.02 1.55
N VAL A 88 -7.66 15.03 1.51
CA VAL A 88 -6.87 15.93 2.35
C VAL A 88 -7.18 17.40 2.06
N ARG A 89 -7.32 17.78 0.79
CA ARG A 89 -7.78 19.12 0.42
C ARG A 89 -9.17 19.42 0.97
N ASP A 90 -10.11 18.48 0.85
CA ASP A 90 -11.51 18.71 1.22
C ASP A 90 -11.72 18.74 2.75
N PHE A 91 -10.95 17.96 3.52
CA PHE A 91 -11.06 17.90 4.99
C PHE A 91 -10.13 18.86 5.75
N PHE A 92 -8.89 19.03 5.28
CA PHE A 92 -7.87 19.83 5.98
C PHE A 92 -7.54 21.15 5.27
N GLY A 93 -8.02 21.36 4.04
CA GLY A 93 -7.68 22.55 3.26
C GLY A 93 -6.24 22.56 2.72
N VAL A 94 -5.48 21.47 2.92
CA VAL A 94 -4.07 21.38 2.51
C VAL A 94 -3.97 20.98 1.05
N THR A 95 -3.24 21.76 0.26
CA THR A 95 -2.95 21.48 -1.15
C THR A 95 -1.49 21.09 -1.35
N PHE A 96 -1.25 20.11 -2.21
CA PHE A 96 0.08 19.68 -2.58
C PHE A 96 0.47 20.24 -3.96
N GLU A 97 1.62 20.91 -4.03
CA GLU A 97 2.29 21.21 -5.28
C GLU A 97 3.06 19.98 -5.75
N ILE A 98 2.87 19.57 -7.01
CA ILE A 98 3.47 18.37 -7.58
C ILE A 98 4.48 18.77 -8.66
N GLN A 99 5.77 18.53 -8.40
CA GLN A 99 6.85 18.77 -9.34
C GLN A 99 7.42 17.45 -9.85
N LYS A 100 7.18 17.12 -11.13
CA LYS A 100 7.62 15.86 -11.73
C LYS A 100 9.07 15.96 -12.23
N GLU A 101 9.87 14.97 -11.90
CA GLU A 101 11.25 14.83 -12.39
C GLU A 101 11.30 13.83 -13.55
N ARG A 102 11.59 14.35 -14.76
CA ARG A 102 11.54 13.55 -16.00
C ARG A 102 12.59 12.44 -16.07
N GLN A 103 13.72 12.60 -15.37
CA GLN A 103 14.84 11.65 -15.44
C GLN A 103 14.60 10.39 -14.61
N SER A 104 13.96 10.53 -13.44
CA SER A 104 13.79 9.46 -12.46
C SER A 104 12.38 8.88 -12.42
N ASN A 105 11.42 9.46 -13.16
CA ASN A 105 9.99 9.14 -13.08
C ASN A 105 9.41 9.29 -11.66
N THR A 106 10.05 10.11 -10.82
CA THR A 106 9.58 10.47 -9.48
C THR A 106 8.94 11.86 -9.48
N ALA A 107 8.22 12.20 -8.42
CA ALA A 107 7.64 13.51 -8.22
C ALA A 107 7.91 14.02 -6.80
N PHE A 108 8.27 15.30 -6.69
CA PHE A 108 8.28 16.01 -5.42
C PHE A 108 6.87 16.51 -5.12
N LEU A 109 6.38 16.17 -3.94
CA LEU A 109 5.13 16.68 -3.39
C LEU A 109 5.47 17.63 -2.26
N MET A 110 5.01 18.87 -2.38
CA MET A 110 5.25 19.92 -1.40
C MET A 110 3.92 20.44 -0.83
N CYS A 111 3.83 20.59 0.48
CA CYS A 111 2.66 21.17 1.14
C CYS A 111 3.05 21.96 2.37
N ILE A 112 2.14 22.80 2.86
CA ILE A 112 2.22 23.38 4.19
C ILE A 112 1.25 22.60 5.08
N GLY A 113 1.71 22.11 6.23
CA GLY A 113 0.86 21.34 7.15
C GLY A 113 -0.28 22.17 7.74
N SER A 114 -1.33 21.50 8.20
CA SER A 114 -2.52 22.13 8.81
C SER A 114 -2.29 22.61 10.26
N GLY A 115 -1.15 22.30 10.88
CA GLY A 115 -0.88 22.67 12.27
C GLY A 115 -1.68 21.86 13.30
N SER A 116 -2.23 20.71 12.91
CA SER A 116 -3.08 19.89 13.76
C SER A 116 -2.34 19.40 15.01
N LYS A 117 -2.90 19.67 16.20
CA LYS A 117 -2.36 19.19 17.49
C LYS A 117 -3.20 18.04 18.01
N ASN A 118 -2.55 17.09 18.67
CA ASN A 118 -3.26 15.99 19.33
C ASN A 118 -4.09 16.54 20.52
N LEU A 119 -5.40 16.67 20.32
CA LEU A 119 -6.35 17.20 21.30
C LEU A 119 -6.51 16.30 22.54
N SER A 120 -6.20 15.02 22.43
CA SER A 120 -6.29 14.06 23.55
C SER A 120 -5.09 14.15 24.50
N LYS A 121 -4.00 14.81 24.09
CA LYS A 121 -2.84 15.01 24.96
C LYS A 121 -3.14 16.15 25.94
N LYS A 122 -3.14 15.84 27.24
CA LYS A 122 -3.30 16.84 28.31
C LYS A 122 -2.19 17.89 28.17
N ALA A 123 -2.57 19.16 28.12
CA ALA A 123 -1.61 20.25 28.21
C ALA A 123 -0.90 20.13 29.57
N ALA A 124 0.43 20.06 29.54
CA ALA A 124 1.24 20.08 30.75
C ALA A 124 1.30 21.48 31.33
#